data_AF-A0A3B9AE58-F1
#
_entry.id   AF-A0A3B9AE58-F1
#
_cell.length_a   1.000
_cell.length_b   1.000
_cell.length_c   1.000
_cell.angle_alpha   90.00
_cell.angle_beta   90.00
_cell.angle_gamma   90.00
#
_symmetry.space_group_name_H-M   'P 1'
#
loop_
_entity.id
_entity.type
_entity.pdbx_description
1 polymer ?
#
loop_
_entity_poly.entity_id
_entity_poly.type
_entity_poly.pdbx_seq_one_letter_code
_entity_poly.pdbx_strand_id
1 'polypeptide(L)'
;MSGCADDNNEFFLLRPEWPLPEGVRSVITLRSAWTGPQRQLKLNDHEPRCPAGQDADAVSRPLSQSYGKGLKQSSRQRRVLARQLGSDISVQWLNQVHGAKVVEASFDDAQPDADASYSRAENLACAVMTADCLPVLIAVRDGSAVAAAHAGWRGLAAGVIGATVQALKVEPAMLSVYLGPAICARHFEVGSEVLSAFLEKPWIKTLARAGRLDRVFHPSRSRPGHYQGDLYALARLELQDLGVREIYGGEFCSYGQPRWFYSHRRGQDVGRTASLIWIAPA
;
A
#
# COMPACT_ATOMS: atom_id res chain seq x y z
N MET A 1 -34.73 24.84 16.83
CA MET A 1 -33.82 23.77 17.26
C MET A 1 -34.06 22.57 16.36
N SER A 2 -33.43 22.55 15.19
CA SER A 2 -33.47 21.42 14.26
C SER A 2 -32.18 20.65 14.43
N GLY A 3 -32.27 19.43 14.97
CA GLY A 3 -31.13 18.52 15.15
C GLY A 3 -30.41 18.33 13.82
N CYS A 4 -29.12 18.66 13.81
CA CYS A 4 -28.22 18.17 12.77
C CYS A 4 -28.16 16.66 12.93
N ALA A 5 -28.45 15.93 11.85
CA ALA A 5 -28.19 14.50 11.80
C ALA A 5 -26.69 14.28 12.04
N ASP A 6 -26.34 13.69 13.19
CA ASP A 6 -25.03 13.08 13.40
C ASP A 6 -24.95 11.82 12.52
N ASP A 7 -24.67 12.03 11.23
CA ASP A 7 -24.32 10.96 10.30
C ASP A 7 -22.93 10.44 10.66
N ASN A 8 -22.87 9.25 11.27
CA ASN A 8 -21.66 8.46 11.53
C ASN A 8 -20.80 8.28 10.25
N ASN A 9 -19.86 9.20 10.05
CA ASN A 9 -19.11 9.37 8.80
C ASN A 9 -17.64 8.90 8.93
N GLU A 10 -17.40 7.73 9.52
CA GLU A 10 -16.03 7.20 9.74
C GLU A 10 -15.56 6.28 8.59
N PHE A 11 -14.24 6.09 8.47
CA PHE A 11 -13.62 5.05 7.65
C PHE A 11 -13.60 3.71 8.38
N PHE A 12 -13.62 2.63 7.60
CA PHE A 12 -13.25 1.32 8.11
C PHE A 12 -11.75 1.15 7.99
N LEU A 13 -11.10 0.80 9.10
CA LEU A 13 -9.65 0.69 9.19
C LEU A 13 -9.25 -0.75 9.47
N LEU A 14 -8.40 -1.30 8.61
CA LEU A 14 -7.63 -2.50 8.90
C LEU A 14 -6.35 -2.08 9.63
N ARG A 15 -6.10 -2.68 10.80
CA ARG A 15 -4.81 -2.57 11.49
C ARG A 15 -4.02 -3.84 11.18
N PRO A 16 -2.98 -3.78 10.33
CA PRO A 16 -2.21 -4.96 10.01
C PRO A 16 -1.51 -5.53 11.26
N GLU A 17 -1.50 -6.86 11.40
CA GLU A 17 -0.76 -7.53 12.47
C GLU A 17 0.68 -7.78 11.99
N TRP A 18 1.61 -7.03 12.57
CA TRP A 18 3.06 -7.14 12.38
C TRP A 18 3.75 -6.51 13.59
N PRO A 19 4.98 -6.93 13.94
CA PRO A 19 5.68 -6.40 15.11
C PRO A 19 6.08 -4.95 14.85
N LEU A 20 5.25 -4.03 15.32
CA LEU A 20 5.54 -2.62 15.38
C LEU A 20 6.24 -2.30 16.71
N PRO A 21 7.25 -1.42 16.70
CA PRO A 21 7.79 -0.85 17.93
C PRO A 21 6.70 -0.15 18.74
N GLU A 22 6.94 -0.01 20.04
CA GLU A 22 6.12 0.84 20.90
C GLU A 22 6.05 2.27 20.32
N GLY A 23 4.87 2.90 20.41
CA GLY A 23 4.61 4.20 19.81
C GLY A 23 4.34 4.16 18.29
N VAL A 24 4.78 3.16 17.54
CA VAL A 24 4.49 3.10 16.09
C VAL A 24 3.10 2.55 15.81
N ARG A 25 2.34 3.22 14.95
CA ARG A 25 0.99 2.81 14.54
C ARG A 25 0.89 2.77 13.02
N SER A 26 0.07 1.85 12.51
CA SER A 26 -0.25 1.78 11.09
C SER A 26 -1.71 1.42 10.86
N VAL A 27 -2.29 1.93 9.77
CA VAL A 27 -3.65 1.60 9.35
C VAL A 27 -3.76 1.55 7.84
N ILE A 28 -4.76 0.79 7.36
CA ILE A 28 -5.15 0.72 5.96
C ILE A 28 -6.64 1.02 5.88
N THR A 29 -7.04 1.99 5.07
CA THR A 29 -8.47 2.31 4.86
C THR A 29 -9.12 1.27 3.97
N LEU A 30 -10.36 0.87 4.26
CA LEU A 30 -11.16 -0.02 3.44
C LEU A 30 -12.24 0.77 2.67
N ARG A 31 -12.66 0.23 1.51
CA ARG A 31 -13.75 0.77 0.68
C ARG A 31 -15.11 0.75 1.39
N SER A 32 -15.38 -0.30 2.16
CA SER A 32 -16.67 -0.53 2.80
C SER A 32 -16.55 -1.11 4.21
N ALA A 33 -17.69 -1.18 4.90
CA ALA A 33 -17.83 -1.72 6.24
C ALA A 33 -17.40 -3.17 6.36
N TRP A 34 -16.39 -3.41 7.19
CA TRP A 34 -16.17 -4.72 7.77
C TRP A 34 -16.98 -4.82 9.06
N THR A 35 -17.86 -5.83 9.14
CA THR A 35 -18.80 -6.05 10.25
C THR A 35 -18.38 -7.22 11.17
N GLY A 36 -17.15 -7.71 11.02
CA GLY A 36 -16.59 -8.76 11.90
C GLY A 36 -16.03 -8.20 13.22
N PRO A 37 -15.61 -9.06 14.16
CA PRO A 37 -15.00 -8.63 15.42
C PRO A 37 -13.54 -8.20 15.23
N GLN A 38 -13.19 -6.93 15.51
CA GLN A 38 -11.88 -6.26 15.27
C GLN A 38 -10.61 -6.99 15.72
N ARG A 39 -10.75 -8.08 16.49
CA ARG A 39 -9.68 -9.00 16.83
C ARG A 39 -9.79 -10.21 15.91
N GLN A 40 -8.77 -10.40 15.06
CA GLN A 40 -8.57 -11.55 14.18
C GLN A 40 -9.36 -11.52 12.86
N LEU A 41 -8.76 -10.95 11.82
CA LEU A 41 -8.80 -11.64 10.53
C LEU A 41 -7.72 -12.75 10.61
N LYS A 42 -7.99 -13.81 11.36
CA LYS A 42 -7.13 -15.01 11.35
C LYS A 42 -7.39 -15.73 10.03
N LEU A 43 -6.48 -15.57 9.07
CA LEU A 43 -6.49 -16.26 7.77
C LEU A 43 -6.11 -17.74 7.87
N ASN A 44 -6.55 -18.44 8.92
CA ASN A 44 -6.42 -19.88 9.04
C ASN A 44 -7.81 -20.44 9.33
N ASP A 45 -8.66 -20.47 8.30
CA ASP A 45 -9.72 -21.44 8.08
C ASP A 45 -10.38 -21.11 6.75
N HIS A 46 -9.96 -21.79 5.69
CA HIS A 46 -10.71 -22.10 4.47
C HIS A 46 -11.81 -21.13 3.99
N GLU A 47 -11.64 -19.81 4.02
CA GLU A 47 -12.39 -18.95 3.10
C GLU A 47 -11.88 -19.29 1.69
N PRO A 48 -12.76 -19.78 0.80
CA PRO A 48 -12.32 -20.30 -0.49
C PRO A 48 -11.61 -19.20 -1.28
N ARG A 49 -10.53 -19.60 -1.98
CA ARG A 49 -9.95 -18.87 -3.11
C ARG A 49 -11.09 -18.23 -3.92
N CYS A 50 -11.25 -16.91 -3.81
CA CYS A 50 -12.24 -16.10 -4.53
C CYS A 50 -13.63 -16.75 -4.70
N PRO A 51 -14.62 -16.43 -3.84
CA PRO A 51 -16.01 -16.58 -4.24
C PRO A 51 -16.33 -15.52 -5.29
N ALA A 52 -16.85 -15.96 -6.44
CA ALA A 52 -17.41 -15.08 -7.44
C ALA A 52 -18.74 -14.50 -6.90
N GLY A 53 -18.82 -13.17 -6.84
CA GLY A 53 -20.05 -12.42 -6.74
C GLY A 53 -20.75 -12.45 -5.38
N GLN A 54 -20.94 -11.27 -4.79
CA GLN A 54 -22.25 -10.78 -4.36
C GLN A 54 -22.11 -9.31 -3.95
N ASP A 55 -23.02 -8.51 -4.47
CA ASP A 55 -23.09 -7.07 -4.30
C ASP A 55 -23.24 -6.70 -2.82
N ALA A 56 -22.46 -5.69 -2.41
CA ALA A 56 -22.70 -4.98 -1.17
C ALA A 56 -22.83 -3.51 -1.51
N ASP A 57 -24.07 -3.00 -1.44
CA ASP A 57 -24.47 -1.60 -1.52
C ASP A 57 -23.96 -0.78 -0.31
N ALA A 58 -22.69 -0.96 0.05
CA ALA A 58 -22.04 -0.16 1.07
C ALA A 58 -21.41 1.07 0.41
N VAL A 59 -21.84 2.26 0.87
CA VAL A 59 -21.41 3.58 0.38
C VAL A 59 -19.88 3.64 0.30
N SER A 60 -19.34 3.57 -0.91
CA SER A 60 -17.91 3.65 -1.19
C SER A 60 -17.43 5.09 -0.98
N ARG A 61 -16.38 5.31 -0.18
CA ARG A 61 -15.84 6.65 0.14
C ARG A 61 -14.38 6.80 -0.34
N PRO A 62 -14.17 7.29 -1.57
CA PRO A 62 -12.84 7.30 -2.20
C PRO A 62 -11.98 8.51 -1.83
N LEU A 63 -10.78 8.28 -1.28
CA LEU A 63 -9.83 9.35 -0.90
C LEU A 63 -9.35 10.22 -2.08
N SER A 64 -9.49 9.72 -3.31
CA SER A 64 -9.35 10.49 -4.55
C SER A 64 -10.15 9.84 -5.70
N GLN A 65 -10.49 10.64 -6.71
CA GLN A 65 -10.98 10.19 -8.02
C GLN A 65 -9.94 10.62 -9.06
N SER A 66 -9.55 9.74 -9.99
CA SER A 66 -8.64 10.13 -11.08
C SER A 66 -9.40 10.77 -12.25
N TYR A 67 -8.76 11.81 -12.81
CA TYR A 67 -9.15 12.67 -13.93
C TYR A 67 -10.33 13.64 -13.70
N GLY A 68 -9.97 14.88 -13.35
CA GLY A 68 -10.64 16.06 -13.89
C GLY A 68 -11.41 16.97 -12.93
N LYS A 69 -12.07 16.47 -11.87
CA LYS A 69 -13.02 17.31 -11.09
C LYS A 69 -13.14 17.05 -9.57
N GLY A 70 -12.15 16.43 -8.91
CA GLY A 70 -12.33 15.84 -7.56
C GLY A 70 -11.66 16.49 -6.33
N LEU A 71 -10.96 17.63 -6.45
CA LEU A 71 -10.11 18.14 -5.35
C LEU A 71 -10.91 18.41 -4.04
N LYS A 72 -12.10 19.01 -4.11
CA LYS A 72 -12.89 19.36 -2.91
C LYS A 72 -13.41 18.14 -2.12
N GLN A 73 -13.78 17.05 -2.80
CA GLN A 73 -14.25 15.82 -2.15
C GLN A 73 -13.11 15.06 -1.48
N SER A 74 -11.91 15.04 -2.09
CA SER A 74 -10.71 14.45 -1.50
C SER A 74 -10.33 15.12 -0.18
N SER A 75 -10.41 16.45 -0.10
CA SER A 75 -10.10 17.21 1.12
C SER A 75 -11.06 16.91 2.28
N ARG A 76 -12.37 16.73 2.02
CA ARG A 76 -13.33 16.38 3.08
C ARG A 76 -13.03 15.00 3.67
N GLN A 77 -12.76 14.03 2.81
CA GLN A 77 -12.49 12.66 3.24
C GLN A 77 -11.14 12.54 3.97
N ARG A 78 -10.10 13.25 3.51
CA ARG A 78 -8.82 13.31 4.23
C ARG A 78 -8.97 13.93 5.63
N ARG A 79 -9.79 14.97 5.79
CA ARG A 79 -10.10 15.55 7.12
C ARG A 79 -10.85 14.58 8.03
N VAL A 80 -11.77 13.81 7.48
CA VAL A 80 -12.48 12.76 8.24
C VAL A 80 -11.50 11.69 8.72
N LEU A 81 -10.63 11.21 7.82
CA LEU A 81 -9.59 10.24 8.17
C LEU A 81 -8.67 10.79 9.27
N ALA A 82 -8.15 12.01 9.11
CA ALA A 82 -7.29 12.65 10.12
C ALA A 82 -7.96 12.68 11.50
N ARG A 83 -9.23 13.13 11.58
CA ARG A 83 -10.00 13.14 12.85
C ARG A 83 -10.11 11.74 13.47
N GLN A 84 -10.28 10.70 12.67
CA GLN A 84 -10.39 9.32 13.16
C GLN A 84 -9.04 8.73 13.60
N LEU A 85 -7.92 9.18 13.03
CA LEU A 85 -6.58 8.80 13.50
C LEU A 85 -6.24 9.47 14.85
N GLY A 86 -6.79 10.66 15.07
CA GLY A 86 -6.59 11.51 16.25
C GLY A 86 -6.46 12.97 15.80
N SER A 87 -7.01 13.92 16.56
CA SER A 87 -7.00 15.35 16.18
C SER A 87 -5.62 15.93 15.94
N ASP A 88 -4.60 15.35 16.57
CA ASP A 88 -3.24 15.85 16.55
C ASP A 88 -2.40 15.18 15.45
N ILE A 89 -2.94 14.19 14.73
CA ILE A 89 -2.25 13.47 13.65
C ILE A 89 -2.34 14.26 12.35
N SER A 90 -1.21 14.79 11.90
CA SER A 90 -1.01 15.31 10.55
C SER A 90 -0.68 14.20 9.58
N VAL A 91 -1.04 14.37 8.31
CA VAL A 91 -0.81 13.36 7.26
C VAL A 91 -0.13 13.99 6.06
N GLN A 92 1.08 13.51 5.74
CA GLN A 92 1.78 13.87 4.51
C GLN A 92 1.18 13.09 3.33
N TRP A 93 0.40 13.80 2.51
CA TRP A 93 -0.06 13.29 1.21
C TRP A 93 0.96 13.60 0.12
N LEU A 94 1.01 12.76 -0.92
CA LEU A 94 1.92 12.92 -2.05
C LEU A 94 1.15 13.08 -3.35
N ASN A 95 1.73 13.81 -4.31
CA ASN A 95 1.31 13.70 -5.70
C ASN A 95 2.08 12.53 -6.33
N GLN A 96 1.49 11.32 -6.24
CA GLN A 96 2.12 10.08 -6.70
C GLN A 96 2.22 10.02 -8.23
N VAL A 97 3.44 9.98 -8.75
CA VAL A 97 3.75 10.05 -10.19
C VAL A 97 4.29 8.71 -10.74
N HIS A 98 4.22 7.64 -9.93
CA HIS A 98 4.74 6.30 -10.26
C HIS A 98 6.27 6.28 -10.52
N GLY A 99 7.00 7.17 -9.86
CA GLY A 99 8.47 7.24 -9.85
C GLY A 99 9.09 6.59 -8.61
N ALA A 100 10.32 6.99 -8.30
CA ALA A 100 11.11 6.48 -7.16
C ALA A 100 11.57 7.57 -6.19
N LYS A 101 11.06 8.80 -6.32
CA LYS A 101 11.45 9.91 -5.45
C LYS A 101 10.85 9.72 -4.05
N VAL A 102 11.69 9.93 -3.05
CA VAL A 102 11.36 9.88 -1.63
C VAL A 102 11.51 11.29 -1.05
N VAL A 103 10.60 11.69 -0.17
CA VAL A 103 10.68 12.97 0.55
C VAL A 103 10.62 12.76 2.06
N GLU A 104 11.23 13.65 2.82
CA GLU A 104 10.92 13.75 4.25
C GLU A 104 9.52 14.37 4.40
N ALA A 105 8.68 13.76 5.24
CA ALA A 105 7.37 14.29 5.55
C ALA A 105 7.51 15.61 6.34
N SER A 106 6.66 16.58 6.03
CA SER A 106 6.54 17.84 6.75
C SER A 106 5.12 18.04 7.27
N PHE A 107 4.96 18.95 8.23
CA PHE A 107 3.65 19.33 8.80
C PHE A 107 2.86 20.30 7.90
N ASP A 108 3.40 20.68 6.75
CA ASP A 108 2.70 21.55 5.80
C ASP A 108 1.70 20.76 4.95
N ASP A 109 0.84 21.49 4.22
CA ASP A 109 -0.16 20.90 3.33
C ASP A 109 0.37 20.60 1.92
N ALA A 110 1.69 20.70 1.69
CA ALA A 110 2.28 20.46 0.38
C ALA A 110 2.10 18.99 -0.03
N GLN A 111 1.86 18.77 -1.31
CA GLN A 111 1.75 17.44 -1.91
C GLN A 111 2.84 17.30 -2.97
N PRO A 112 4.09 17.07 -2.56
CA PRO A 112 5.20 17.04 -3.49
C PRO A 112 5.06 15.86 -4.46
N ASP A 113 5.57 16.05 -5.67
CA ASP A 113 5.78 14.96 -6.63
C ASP A 113 6.80 13.98 -6.06
N ALA A 114 6.29 12.84 -5.59
CA ALA A 114 7.04 11.76 -4.96
C ALA A 114 6.13 10.52 -4.83
N ASP A 115 6.75 9.36 -4.66
CA ASP A 115 6.04 8.09 -4.47
C ASP A 115 6.39 7.42 -3.14
N ALA A 116 7.21 8.07 -2.30
CA ALA A 116 7.41 7.65 -0.93
C ALA A 116 7.68 8.84 -0.02
N SER A 117 7.36 8.68 1.26
CA SER A 117 7.78 9.59 2.31
C SER A 117 8.27 8.85 3.54
N TYR A 118 9.16 9.48 4.30
CA TYR A 118 9.58 9.01 5.62
C TYR A 118 9.39 10.11 6.67
N SER A 119 9.27 9.73 7.95
CA SER A 119 9.14 10.66 9.07
C SER A 119 9.95 10.16 10.27
N ARG A 120 10.52 11.10 11.00
CA ARG A 120 11.07 10.93 12.36
C ARG A 120 10.26 11.71 13.41
N ALA A 121 9.26 12.47 12.95
CA ALA A 121 8.43 13.28 13.82
C ALA A 121 7.27 12.46 14.36
N GLU A 122 6.96 12.67 15.63
CA GLU A 122 5.72 12.22 16.23
C GLU A 122 4.52 12.91 15.58
N ASN A 123 3.37 12.25 15.60
CA ASN A 123 2.10 12.75 15.09
C ASN A 123 2.10 13.14 13.60
N LEU A 124 3.10 12.72 12.82
CA LEU A 124 3.16 12.94 11.38
C LEU A 124 3.15 11.61 10.63
N ALA A 125 2.03 11.33 9.96
CA ALA A 125 1.82 10.11 9.20
C ALA A 125 2.35 10.21 7.78
N CYS A 126 3.14 9.21 7.38
CA CYS A 126 3.44 8.94 5.97
C CYS A 126 2.25 8.19 5.36
N ALA A 127 1.74 8.67 4.22
CA ALA A 127 0.59 8.06 3.55
C ALA A 127 0.82 7.83 2.06
N VAL A 128 0.36 6.68 1.58
CA VAL A 128 0.28 6.37 0.14
C VAL A 128 -1.11 5.87 -0.22
N MET A 129 -1.62 6.31 -1.36
CA MET A 129 -2.92 5.95 -1.91
C MET A 129 -2.76 4.92 -3.03
N THR A 130 -3.53 3.84 -2.97
CA THR A 130 -3.45 2.74 -3.94
C THR A 130 -4.82 2.28 -4.41
N ALA A 131 -4.81 1.72 -5.62
CA ALA A 131 -5.82 0.81 -6.13
C ALA A 131 -5.06 -0.10 -7.12
N ASP A 132 -4.64 -1.27 -6.63
CA ASP A 132 -3.74 -2.26 -7.26
C ASP A 132 -2.24 -2.09 -7.03
N CYS A 133 -1.68 -0.88 -7.08
CA CYS A 133 -0.26 -0.68 -6.76
C CYS A 133 0.06 -1.12 -5.33
N LEU A 134 1.29 -1.57 -5.08
CA LEU A 134 1.70 -2.10 -3.79
C LEU A 134 2.04 -0.98 -2.79
N PRO A 135 1.29 -0.81 -1.69
CA PRO A 135 1.76 0.01 -0.58
C PRO A 135 2.78 -0.77 0.27
N VAL A 136 3.91 -0.15 0.56
CA VAL A 136 4.97 -0.69 1.42
C VAL A 136 5.10 0.22 2.64
N LEU A 137 4.82 -0.30 3.82
CA LEU A 137 5.04 0.42 5.08
C LEU A 137 6.32 -0.08 5.74
N ILE A 138 7.13 0.83 6.28
CA ILE A 138 8.43 0.52 6.89
C ILE A 138 8.51 1.19 8.25
N ALA A 139 8.92 0.43 9.27
CA ALA A 139 9.25 0.95 10.59
C ALA A 139 10.69 0.57 10.96
N VAL A 140 11.43 1.50 11.56
CA VAL A 140 12.69 1.17 12.23
C VAL A 140 12.36 0.52 13.58
N ARG A 141 13.00 -0.60 13.92
CA ARG A 141 12.66 -1.41 15.10
C ARG A 141 12.76 -0.70 16.45
N ASP A 142 13.49 0.41 16.54
CA ASP A 142 13.60 1.24 17.74
C ASP A 142 12.53 2.34 17.80
N GLY A 143 11.63 2.43 16.81
CA GLY A 143 10.59 3.45 16.73
C GLY A 143 11.07 4.82 16.24
N SER A 144 12.34 4.98 15.88
CA SER A 144 12.95 6.29 15.55
C SER A 144 12.50 6.88 14.21
N ALA A 145 12.03 6.04 13.28
CA ALA A 145 11.55 6.49 11.98
C ALA A 145 10.55 5.52 11.36
N VAL A 146 9.70 6.05 10.49
CA VAL A 146 8.74 5.30 9.68
C VAL A 146 8.74 5.79 8.23
N ALA A 147 8.28 4.97 7.30
CA ALA A 147 8.09 5.36 5.91
C ALA A 147 6.93 4.63 5.23
N ALA A 148 6.36 5.27 4.21
CA ALA A 148 5.37 4.67 3.32
C ALA A 148 5.79 4.88 1.85
N ALA A 149 5.75 3.82 1.05
CA ALA A 149 6.10 3.85 -0.37
C ALA A 149 5.00 3.25 -1.26
N HIS A 150 4.75 3.90 -2.39
CA HIS A 150 3.84 3.51 -3.45
C HIS A 150 4.62 2.77 -4.54
N ALA A 151 4.65 1.45 -4.45
CA ALA A 151 5.37 0.57 -5.36
C ALA A 151 4.44 0.00 -6.45
N GLY A 152 3.94 0.87 -7.34
CA GLY A 152 3.45 0.41 -8.64
C GLY A 152 4.59 -0.21 -9.45
N TRP A 153 4.31 -1.02 -10.49
CA TRP A 153 5.38 -1.73 -11.21
C TRP A 153 6.48 -0.79 -11.77
N ARG A 154 6.12 0.43 -12.19
CA ARG A 154 7.08 1.46 -12.64
C ARG A 154 7.96 1.96 -11.50
N GLY A 155 7.36 2.32 -10.35
CA GLY A 155 8.11 2.80 -9.19
C GLY A 155 8.99 1.71 -8.58
N LEU A 156 8.48 0.47 -8.53
CA LEU A 156 9.24 -0.70 -8.09
C LEU A 156 10.42 -0.96 -9.03
N ALA A 157 10.19 -0.98 -10.35
CA ALA A 157 11.27 -1.08 -11.32
C ALA A 157 12.22 0.13 -11.29
N ALA A 158 11.76 1.31 -10.88
CA ALA A 158 12.62 2.50 -10.71
C ALA A 158 13.41 2.49 -9.39
N GLY A 159 13.12 1.56 -8.47
CA GLY A 159 13.83 1.42 -7.19
C GLY A 159 13.27 2.24 -6.04
N VAL A 160 11.95 2.50 -6.01
CA VAL A 160 11.32 3.25 -4.92
C VAL A 160 11.52 2.59 -3.55
N ILE A 161 11.54 1.24 -3.48
CA ILE A 161 11.78 0.51 -2.24
C ILE A 161 13.22 0.75 -1.77
N GLY A 162 14.22 0.50 -2.63
CA GLY A 162 15.62 0.77 -2.32
C GLY A 162 15.87 2.23 -1.91
N ALA A 163 15.28 3.20 -2.62
CA ALA A 163 15.39 4.61 -2.28
C ALA A 163 14.78 4.92 -0.90
N THR A 164 13.65 4.30 -0.55
CA THR A 164 12.99 4.50 0.76
C THR A 164 13.82 3.92 1.89
N VAL A 165 14.38 2.71 1.71
CA VAL A 165 15.30 2.07 2.66
C VAL A 165 16.53 2.95 2.90
N GLN A 166 17.13 3.51 1.85
CA GLN A 166 18.29 4.41 1.96
C GLN A 166 17.96 5.71 2.69
N ALA A 167 16.78 6.29 2.44
CA ALA A 167 16.36 7.57 3.05
C ALA A 167 16.21 7.50 4.57
N LEU A 168 15.91 6.31 5.12
CA LEU A 168 15.83 6.10 6.57
C LEU A 168 17.19 6.22 7.27
N LYS A 169 18.30 6.03 6.54
CA LYS A 169 19.69 6.15 7.05
C LYS A 169 19.96 5.23 8.26
N VAL A 170 19.41 4.02 8.21
CA VAL A 170 19.66 2.96 9.20
C VAL A 170 20.03 1.67 8.47
N GLU A 171 20.63 0.73 9.20
CA GLU A 171 20.91 -0.59 8.66
C GLU A 171 19.61 -1.29 8.20
N PRO A 172 19.55 -1.86 6.98
CA PRO A 172 18.35 -2.55 6.48
C PRO A 172 17.87 -3.67 7.41
N ALA A 173 18.80 -4.30 8.13
CA ALA A 173 18.48 -5.32 9.13
C ALA A 173 17.68 -4.78 10.33
N MET A 174 17.62 -3.45 10.55
CA MET A 174 16.81 -2.76 11.58
C MET A 174 15.39 -2.44 11.12
N LEU A 175 15.05 -2.75 9.87
CA LEU A 175 13.75 -2.43 9.30
C LEU A 175 12.78 -3.61 9.45
N SER A 176 11.56 -3.28 9.88
CA SER A 176 10.38 -4.12 9.75
C SER A 176 9.54 -3.56 8.60
N VAL A 177 9.09 -4.43 7.67
CA VAL A 177 8.35 -4.02 6.47
C VAL A 177 7.01 -4.76 6.37
N TYR A 178 5.95 -4.05 6.02
CA TYR A 178 4.63 -4.61 5.73
C TYR A 178 4.23 -4.32 4.29
N LEU A 179 3.90 -5.38 3.56
CA LEU A 179 3.37 -5.32 2.22
C LEU A 179 1.84 -5.27 2.28
N GLY A 180 1.26 -4.11 2.01
CA GLY A 180 -0.19 -3.93 2.10
C GLY A 180 -0.97 -4.44 0.88
N PRO A 181 -2.29 -4.19 0.84
CA PRO A 181 -3.16 -4.70 -0.22
C PRO A 181 -2.81 -4.16 -1.60
N ALA A 182 -2.59 -5.07 -2.54
CA ALA A 182 -2.18 -4.82 -3.92
C ALA A 182 -2.85 -5.84 -4.84
N ILE A 183 -2.69 -5.69 -6.15
CA ILE A 183 -3.17 -6.71 -7.09
C ILE A 183 -2.30 -7.96 -7.01
N CYS A 184 -2.91 -9.11 -6.75
CA CYS A 184 -2.21 -10.38 -6.69
C CYS A 184 -1.85 -10.89 -8.10
N ALA A 185 -0.82 -11.74 -8.19
CA ALA A 185 -0.25 -12.22 -9.46
C ALA A 185 -1.27 -12.80 -10.44
N ARG A 186 -2.25 -13.57 -9.92
CA ARG A 186 -3.36 -14.16 -10.71
C ARG A 186 -4.10 -13.12 -11.56
N HIS A 187 -4.24 -11.90 -11.05
CA HIS A 187 -4.99 -10.82 -11.71
C HIS A 187 -4.09 -9.74 -12.33
N PHE A 188 -2.78 -9.78 -12.06
CA PHE A 188 -1.82 -8.82 -12.60
C PHE A 188 -1.15 -9.34 -13.87
N GLU A 189 -1.96 -9.48 -14.92
CA GLU A 189 -1.44 -9.77 -16.25
C GLU A 189 -0.85 -8.50 -16.88
N VAL A 190 0.37 -8.61 -17.41
CA VAL A 190 1.19 -7.54 -17.98
C VAL A 190 1.88 -8.00 -19.26
N GLY A 191 2.28 -7.07 -20.12
CA GLY A 191 3.06 -7.39 -21.32
C GLY A 191 4.56 -7.56 -21.02
N SER A 192 5.31 -7.92 -22.07
CA SER A 192 6.77 -8.11 -22.02
C SER A 192 7.55 -6.87 -21.59
N GLU A 193 6.98 -5.67 -21.73
CA GLU A 193 7.59 -4.40 -21.31
C GLU A 193 7.77 -4.33 -19.80
N VAL A 194 6.83 -4.88 -19.03
CA VAL A 194 6.92 -4.90 -17.57
C VAL A 194 8.00 -5.88 -17.16
N LEU A 195 8.01 -7.11 -17.70
CA LEU A 195 9.08 -8.07 -17.46
C LEU A 195 10.46 -7.48 -17.76
N SER A 196 10.61 -6.86 -18.94
CA SER A 196 11.88 -6.28 -19.39
C SER A 196 12.42 -5.20 -18.45
N ALA A 197 11.53 -4.41 -17.83
CA ALA A 197 11.93 -3.40 -16.85
C ALA A 197 12.60 -3.99 -15.59
N PHE A 198 12.38 -5.27 -15.30
CA PHE A 198 12.92 -5.98 -14.14
C PHE A 198 14.14 -6.84 -14.47
N LEU A 199 14.29 -7.34 -15.71
CA LEU A 199 15.37 -8.27 -16.08
C LEU A 199 16.78 -7.76 -15.75
N GLU A 200 16.98 -6.44 -15.79
CA GLU A 200 18.29 -5.85 -15.51
C GLU A 200 18.60 -5.67 -14.02
N LYS A 201 17.64 -5.92 -13.12
CA LYS A 201 17.84 -5.76 -11.67
C LYS A 201 18.76 -6.86 -11.12
N PRO A 202 19.75 -6.54 -10.27
CA PRO A 202 20.68 -7.54 -9.73
C PRO A 202 20.00 -8.75 -9.10
N TRP A 203 19.01 -8.51 -8.24
CA TRP A 203 18.21 -9.56 -7.59
C TRP A 203 17.36 -10.39 -8.56
N ILE A 204 16.91 -9.82 -9.68
CA ILE A 204 16.27 -10.58 -10.77
C ILE A 204 17.27 -11.39 -11.57
N LYS A 205 18.42 -10.82 -11.93
CA LYS A 205 19.47 -11.56 -12.65
C LYS A 205 19.92 -12.79 -11.87
N THR A 206 20.07 -12.66 -10.55
CA THR A 206 20.39 -13.78 -9.66
C THR A 206 19.30 -14.85 -9.71
N LEU A 207 18.03 -14.47 -9.61
CA LEU A 207 16.89 -15.39 -9.71
C LEU A 207 16.80 -16.08 -11.09
N ALA A 208 17.03 -15.33 -12.16
CA ALA A 208 16.99 -15.82 -13.54
C ALA A 208 18.12 -16.82 -13.82
N ARG A 209 19.35 -16.53 -13.36
CA ARG A 209 20.49 -17.48 -13.46
C ARG A 209 20.23 -18.78 -12.70
N ALA A 210 19.43 -18.74 -11.63
CA ALA A 210 18.99 -19.91 -10.90
C ALA A 210 17.79 -20.63 -11.54
N GLY A 211 17.32 -20.19 -12.73
CA GLY A 211 16.18 -20.79 -13.43
C GLY A 211 14.84 -20.59 -12.73
N ARG A 212 14.69 -19.54 -11.91
CA ARG A 212 13.52 -19.31 -11.03
C ARG A 212 12.75 -18.04 -11.34
N LEU A 213 12.88 -17.50 -12.57
CA LEU A 213 12.20 -16.28 -12.99
C LEU A 213 10.67 -16.43 -12.95
N ASP A 214 10.20 -17.66 -13.15
CA ASP A 214 8.80 -18.04 -13.00
C ASP A 214 8.23 -17.71 -11.60
N ARG A 215 9.06 -17.60 -10.56
CA ARG A 215 8.61 -17.20 -9.21
C ARG A 215 8.11 -15.76 -9.09
N VAL A 216 8.40 -14.91 -10.08
CA VAL A 216 7.98 -13.50 -10.11
C VAL A 216 7.22 -13.12 -11.37
N PHE A 217 7.44 -13.85 -12.48
CA PHE A 217 6.73 -13.68 -13.74
C PHE A 217 6.37 -15.04 -14.32
N HIS A 218 5.10 -15.43 -14.21
CA HIS A 218 4.58 -16.63 -14.85
C HIS A 218 4.07 -16.30 -16.25
N PRO A 219 4.39 -17.08 -17.30
CA PRO A 219 3.77 -16.89 -18.61
C PRO A 219 2.23 -16.96 -18.53
N SER A 220 1.55 -16.02 -19.18
CA SER A 220 0.09 -16.05 -19.25
C SER A 220 -0.39 -17.26 -20.05
N ARG A 221 -1.37 -17.98 -19.51
CA ARG A 221 -2.01 -19.11 -20.18
C ARG A 221 -2.98 -18.68 -21.27
N SER A 222 -3.53 -17.48 -21.15
CA SER A 222 -4.59 -16.95 -22.02
C SER A 222 -4.06 -16.04 -23.12
N ARG A 223 -2.90 -15.40 -22.92
CA ARG A 223 -2.39 -14.38 -23.84
C ARG A 223 -0.89 -14.58 -24.10
N PRO A 224 -0.52 -15.09 -25.29
CA PRO A 224 0.88 -15.18 -25.70
C PRO A 224 1.62 -13.83 -25.54
N GLY A 225 2.88 -13.89 -25.11
CA GLY A 225 3.71 -12.70 -24.88
C GLY A 225 3.36 -11.88 -23.63
N HIS A 226 2.37 -12.31 -22.84
CA HIS A 226 2.01 -11.70 -21.55
C HIS A 226 2.44 -12.58 -20.38
N TYR A 227 2.50 -11.98 -19.20
CA TYR A 227 2.93 -12.60 -17.96
C TYR A 227 2.01 -12.21 -16.81
N GLN A 228 1.79 -13.12 -15.87
CA GLN A 228 1.29 -12.80 -14.54
C GLN A 228 2.48 -12.37 -13.68
N GLY A 229 2.57 -11.07 -13.40
CA GLY A 229 3.62 -10.51 -12.55
C GLY A 229 3.24 -10.56 -11.08
N ASP A 230 4.16 -10.87 -10.19
CA ASP A 230 3.93 -10.89 -8.75
C ASP A 230 4.64 -9.71 -8.06
N LEU A 231 3.89 -8.63 -7.80
CA LEU A 231 4.40 -7.44 -7.12
C LEU A 231 4.92 -7.77 -5.71
N TYR A 232 4.30 -8.71 -5.00
CA TYR A 232 4.73 -9.10 -3.67
C TYR A 232 6.06 -9.85 -3.72
N ALA A 233 6.19 -10.82 -4.63
CA ALA A 233 7.43 -11.56 -4.79
C ALA A 233 8.58 -10.66 -5.27
N LEU A 234 8.31 -9.72 -6.19
CA LEU A 234 9.28 -8.73 -6.63
C LEU A 234 9.77 -7.85 -5.47
N ALA A 235 8.85 -7.28 -4.69
CA ALA A 235 9.19 -6.44 -3.54
C ALA A 235 9.96 -7.22 -2.46
N ARG A 236 9.57 -8.47 -2.18
CA ARG A 236 10.27 -9.32 -1.21
C ARG A 236 11.71 -9.59 -1.63
N LEU A 237 11.95 -9.89 -2.91
CA LEU A 237 13.30 -10.12 -3.41
C LEU A 237 14.17 -8.86 -3.31
N GLU A 238 13.65 -7.70 -3.70
CA GLU A 238 14.39 -6.44 -3.57
C GLU A 238 14.72 -6.15 -2.09
N LEU A 239 13.74 -6.27 -1.19
CA LEU A 239 13.94 -6.06 0.25
C LEU A 239 14.98 -7.01 0.83
N GLN A 240 14.93 -8.30 0.45
CA GLN A 240 15.90 -9.30 0.91
C GLN A 240 17.32 -9.03 0.36
N ASP A 241 17.43 -8.60 -0.89
CA ASP A 241 18.71 -8.20 -1.51
C ASP A 241 19.33 -6.98 -0.81
N LEU A 242 18.48 -6.05 -0.35
CA LEU A 242 18.89 -4.92 0.48
C LEU A 242 19.27 -5.32 1.91
N GLY A 243 19.00 -6.55 2.35
CA GLY A 243 19.31 -7.04 3.70
C GLY A 243 18.18 -6.88 4.71
N VAL A 244 16.97 -6.49 4.29
CA VAL A 244 15.78 -6.49 5.15
C VAL A 244 15.31 -7.92 5.39
N ARG A 245 15.14 -8.30 6.66
CA ARG A 245 14.80 -9.68 7.06
C ARG A 245 13.34 -9.84 7.50
N GLU A 246 12.76 -8.79 8.06
CA GLU A 246 11.43 -8.81 8.63
C GLU A 246 10.42 -8.23 7.62
N ILE A 247 9.75 -9.11 6.88
CA ILE A 247 8.82 -8.72 5.80
C ILE A 247 7.49 -9.46 5.95
N TYR A 248 6.44 -8.73 6.32
CA TYR A 248 5.11 -9.23 6.64
C TYR A 248 4.07 -8.83 5.57
N GLY A 249 2.84 -9.31 5.72
CA GLY A 249 1.72 -8.99 4.83
C GLY A 249 1.81 -9.68 3.47
N GLY A 250 1.24 -9.04 2.44
CA GLY A 250 1.25 -9.55 1.06
C GLY A 250 0.25 -10.67 0.78
N GLU A 251 -0.84 -10.73 1.56
CA GLU A 251 -1.83 -11.81 1.50
C GLU A 251 -3.14 -11.38 0.82
N PHE A 252 -3.33 -10.07 0.64
CA PHE A 252 -4.54 -9.50 0.05
C PHE A 252 -4.45 -9.42 -1.48
N CYS A 253 -5.60 -9.40 -2.13
CA CYS A 253 -5.73 -9.13 -3.55
C CYS A 253 -6.78 -8.05 -3.79
N SER A 254 -6.34 -6.83 -4.10
CA SER A 254 -7.23 -5.68 -4.32
C SER A 254 -8.31 -5.99 -5.36
N TYR A 255 -7.93 -6.64 -6.46
CA TYR A 255 -8.84 -7.08 -7.53
C TYR A 255 -9.82 -8.16 -7.04
N GLY A 256 -9.32 -9.19 -6.36
CA GLY A 256 -10.09 -10.35 -5.91
C GLY A 256 -10.96 -10.12 -4.68
N GLN A 257 -10.80 -8.98 -3.99
CA GLN A 257 -11.54 -8.62 -2.77
C GLN A 257 -12.23 -7.25 -2.94
N PRO A 258 -13.20 -7.13 -3.88
CA PRO A 258 -13.85 -5.87 -4.24
C PRO A 258 -14.69 -5.25 -3.11
N ARG A 259 -15.07 -6.05 -2.10
CA ARG A 259 -15.73 -5.57 -0.89
C ARG A 259 -14.82 -4.67 -0.07
N TRP A 260 -13.53 -5.00 0.04
CA TRP A 260 -12.61 -4.32 0.96
C TRP A 260 -11.74 -3.27 0.28
N PHE A 261 -11.34 -3.51 -0.97
CA PHE A 261 -10.33 -2.68 -1.63
C PHE A 261 -10.81 -2.16 -2.98
N TYR A 262 -10.37 -0.96 -3.32
CA TYR A 262 -10.48 -0.40 -4.67
C TYR A 262 -9.49 -1.08 -5.63
N SER A 263 -9.86 -1.21 -6.90
CA SER A 263 -9.00 -1.79 -7.94
C SER A 263 -9.20 -1.04 -9.25
N HIS A 264 -8.12 -0.43 -9.76
CA HIS A 264 -8.13 0.26 -11.03
C HIS A 264 -8.36 -0.73 -12.19
N ARG A 265 -7.79 -1.93 -12.10
CA ARG A 265 -7.91 -3.01 -13.08
C ARG A 265 -9.34 -3.50 -13.27
N ARG A 266 -10.23 -3.30 -12.31
CA ARG A 266 -11.68 -3.58 -12.46
C ARG A 266 -12.42 -2.55 -13.31
N GLY A 267 -11.82 -1.40 -13.62
CA GLY A 267 -12.38 -0.37 -14.50
C GLY A 267 -13.44 0.53 -13.85
N GLN A 268 -14.47 -0.03 -13.20
CA GLN A 268 -15.61 0.76 -12.68
C GLN A 268 -15.40 1.33 -11.27
N ASP A 269 -14.29 1.02 -10.60
CA ASP A 269 -14.06 1.33 -9.18
C ASP A 269 -12.93 2.35 -9.00
N VAL A 270 -13.24 3.63 -9.26
CA VAL A 270 -12.23 4.72 -9.40
C VAL A 270 -11.65 5.24 -8.08
N GLY A 271 -12.03 4.68 -6.93
CA GLY A 271 -11.55 5.12 -5.63
C GLY A 271 -10.13 4.69 -5.29
N ARG A 272 -9.65 5.14 -4.13
CA ARG A 272 -8.34 4.75 -3.58
C ARG A 272 -8.46 4.40 -2.11
N THR A 273 -7.76 3.34 -1.72
CA THR A 273 -7.43 3.04 -0.33
C THR A 273 -6.13 3.75 0.03
N ALA A 274 -5.96 4.18 1.28
CA ALA A 274 -4.68 4.64 1.78
C ALA A 274 -4.09 3.66 2.79
N SER A 275 -2.77 3.54 2.77
CA SER A 275 -1.98 2.88 3.80
C SER A 275 -1.14 3.95 4.50
N LEU A 276 -1.21 3.98 5.83
CA LEU A 276 -0.58 5.02 6.64
C LEU A 276 0.25 4.40 7.77
N ILE A 277 1.34 5.06 8.11
CA ILE A 277 2.19 4.72 9.26
C ILE A 277 2.70 6.00 9.93
N TRP A 278 2.77 6.01 11.26
CA TRP A 278 3.23 7.16 12.05
C TRP A 278 3.80 6.74 13.40
N ILE A 279 4.55 7.65 14.01
CA ILE A 279 4.99 7.57 15.40
C ILE A 279 3.96 8.34 16.24
N ALA A 280 3.31 7.68 17.19
CA ALA A 280 2.44 8.29 18.17
C ALA A 280 3.27 8.70 19.41
N PRO A 281 2.86 9.76 20.12
CA PRO A 281 3.50 10.17 21.36
C PRO A 281 3.40 9.05 22.41
N ALA A 282 4.42 8.99 23.25
CA ALA A 282 4.49 8.10 24.41
C ALA A 282 3.40 8.40 25.46
#